data_AF-A0A164NGF2-F1
#
_entry.id   AF-A0A164NGF2-F1
#
_cell.length_a   1.000
_cell.length_b   1.000
_cell.length_c   1.000
_cell.angle_alpha   90.00
_cell.angle_beta   90.00
_cell.angle_gamma   90.00
#
_symmetry.space_group_name_H-M   'P 1'
#
loop_
_entity.id
_entity.type
_entity.pdbx_description
1 polymer ?
#
loop_
_entity_poly.entity_id
_entity_poly.type
_entity_poly.pdbx_seq_one_letter_code
_entity_poly.pdbx_strand_id
1 'polypeptide(L)'
;MSDTQSLTQWLEEGIRSLLTAGPQIGHFPRHAGHGPVDIFSSRFNALFATNVTALVNGQLLDNAALKQKLSDVQKAFSPETAQFSSSVENVDKPGFGQVGLFFLWKPQNKNEHVQVSLNAVIETTEDDGIMGITSLTLVSGSPVFNI
;
A
#
# COMPACT_ATOMS: atom_id res chain seq x y z
N MET A 1 -2.19 -17.98 -23.26
CA MET A 1 -0.94 -17.37 -22.76
C MET A 1 -1.29 -16.89 -21.37
N SER A 2 -0.80 -17.56 -20.33
CA SER A 2 -1.02 -17.11 -18.96
C SER A 2 -0.06 -15.95 -18.73
N ASP A 3 -0.57 -14.73 -18.72
CA ASP A 3 0.17 -13.56 -18.24
C ASP A 3 0.47 -13.80 -16.76
N THR A 4 1.66 -14.32 -16.46
CA THR A 4 2.16 -14.36 -15.09
C THR A 4 2.47 -12.94 -14.69
N GLN A 5 1.50 -12.26 -14.06
CA GLN A 5 1.68 -10.92 -13.50
C GLN A 5 2.93 -10.91 -12.61
N SER A 6 3.84 -9.95 -12.81
CA SER A 6 5.03 -9.82 -11.97
C SER A 6 4.68 -9.34 -10.57
N LEU A 7 5.54 -9.60 -9.58
CA LEU A 7 5.34 -9.10 -8.21
C LEU A 7 5.30 -7.57 -8.20
N THR A 8 6.07 -6.95 -9.08
CA THR A 8 6.10 -5.50 -9.30
C THR A 8 4.75 -4.97 -9.78
N GLN A 9 4.18 -5.59 -10.82
CA GLN A 9 2.87 -5.16 -11.34
C GLN A 9 1.79 -5.34 -10.29
N TRP A 10 1.78 -6.48 -9.58
CA TRP A 10 0.85 -6.73 -8.49
C TRP A 10 0.98 -5.70 -7.37
N LEU A 11 2.20 -5.39 -6.94
CA LEU A 11 2.44 -4.43 -5.88
C LEU A 11 2.07 -3.00 -6.32
N GLU A 12 2.45 -2.58 -7.53
CA GLU A 12 2.13 -1.25 -8.04
C GLU A 12 0.61 -1.05 -8.12
N GLU A 13 -0.12 -2.01 -8.68
CA GLU A 13 -1.59 -1.98 -8.73
C GLU A 13 -2.21 -1.98 -7.34
N GLY A 14 -1.69 -2.81 -6.43
CA GLY A 14 -2.13 -2.88 -5.03
C GLY A 14 -1.94 -1.56 -4.29
N ILE A 15 -0.75 -0.97 -4.37
CA ILE A 15 -0.46 0.33 -3.78
C ILE A 15 -1.33 1.39 -4.43
N ARG A 16 -1.40 1.47 -5.76
CA ARG A 16 -2.24 2.45 -6.47
C ARG A 16 -3.71 2.33 -6.08
N SER A 17 -4.22 1.11 -5.92
CA SER A 17 -5.59 0.86 -5.44
C SER A 17 -5.77 1.34 -4.00
N LEU A 18 -4.82 1.08 -3.12
CA LEU A 18 -4.83 1.56 -1.74
C LEU A 18 -4.79 3.10 -1.67
N LEU A 19 -3.94 3.74 -2.48
CA LEU A 19 -3.82 5.20 -2.53
C LEU A 19 -5.13 5.84 -3.01
N THR A 20 -5.74 5.27 -4.06
CA THR A 20 -7.00 5.76 -4.63
C THR A 20 -8.26 5.37 -3.83
N ALA A 21 -8.14 4.51 -2.82
CA ALA A 21 -9.23 4.12 -1.92
C ALA A 21 -9.63 5.26 -0.98
N GLY A 22 -9.97 6.43 -1.52
CA GLY A 22 -10.30 7.64 -0.77
C GLY A 22 -11.42 7.41 0.26
N PRO A 23 -11.72 8.42 1.11
CA PRO A 23 -12.83 8.36 2.06
C PRO A 23 -14.17 8.42 1.34
N GLN A 24 -14.45 7.45 0.48
CA GLN A 24 -15.77 7.22 -0.04
C GLN A 24 -16.48 6.36 0.98
N ILE A 25 -17.17 7.02 1.92
CA ILE A 25 -18.33 6.43 2.55
C ILE A 25 -19.28 6.13 1.39
N GLY A 26 -19.24 4.90 0.88
CA GLY A 26 -20.14 4.49 -0.18
C GLY A 26 -21.55 4.75 0.32
N HIS A 27 -22.23 5.74 -0.27
CA HIS A 27 -23.67 5.89 -0.12
C HIS A 27 -24.32 4.73 -0.86
N PHE A 28 -24.25 3.53 -0.28
CA PHE A 28 -25.07 2.42 -0.72
C PHE A 28 -26.51 2.71 -0.26
N PRO A 29 -27.51 2.51 -1.14
CA PRO A 29 -28.91 2.68 -0.76
C PRO A 29 -29.21 1.75 0.42
N ARG A 30 -29.79 2.32 1.48
CA ARG A 30 -30.18 1.67 2.73
C ARG A 30 -31.13 0.49 2.48
N HIS A 31 -30.61 -0.69 2.14
CA HIS A 31 -31.29 -1.96 2.35
C HIS A 31 -30.23 -3.03 2.62
N ALA A 32 -30.41 -3.73 3.75
CA ALA A 32 -29.62 -4.87 4.24
C ALA A 32 -28.21 -4.59 4.81
N GLY A 33 -28.16 -4.35 6.13
CA GLY A 33 -27.32 -5.15 7.03
C GLY A 33 -25.80 -4.97 7.09
N HIS A 34 -25.15 -4.20 6.22
CA HIS A 34 -23.70 -3.94 6.35
C HIS A 34 -23.45 -2.44 6.53
N GLY A 35 -22.77 -2.08 7.61
CA GLY A 35 -22.34 -0.70 7.88
C GLY A 35 -21.44 -0.16 6.77
N PRO A 36 -21.10 1.15 6.79
CA PRO A 36 -20.20 1.73 5.80
C PRO A 36 -18.93 0.89 5.70
N VAL A 37 -18.68 0.32 4.52
CA VAL A 37 -17.46 -0.45 4.28
C VAL A 37 -16.30 0.54 4.17
N ASP A 38 -15.32 0.43 5.06
CA ASP A 38 -14.10 1.21 4.95
C ASP A 38 -13.27 0.62 3.81
N ILE A 39 -13.39 1.22 2.62
CA ILE A 39 -12.75 0.73 1.39
C ILE A 39 -11.23 0.66 1.59
N PHE A 40 -10.66 1.63 2.30
CA PHE A 40 -9.23 1.63 2.65
C PHE A 40 -8.85 0.39 3.46
N SER A 41 -9.57 0.08 4.54
CA SER A 41 -9.35 -1.12 5.35
C SER A 41 -9.45 -2.40 4.55
N SER A 42 -10.44 -2.51 3.66
CA SER A 42 -10.59 -3.69 2.81
C SER A 42 -9.43 -3.85 1.84
N ARG A 43 -8.96 -2.76 1.21
CA ARG A 43 -7.78 -2.78 0.33
C ARG A 43 -6.50 -3.07 1.09
N PHE A 44 -6.35 -2.50 2.29
CA PHE A 44 -5.21 -2.77 3.17
C PHE A 44 -5.17 -4.25 3.55
N ASN A 45 -6.28 -4.81 4.05
CA ASN A 45 -6.35 -6.22 4.45
C ASN A 45 -6.18 -7.19 3.27
N ALA A 46 -6.49 -6.76 2.05
CA ALA A 46 -6.26 -7.56 0.84
C ALA A 46 -4.80 -7.52 0.36
N LEU A 47 -4.04 -6.48 0.73
CA LEU A 47 -2.67 -6.26 0.26
C LEU A 47 -1.62 -6.70 1.30
N PHE A 48 -1.93 -6.56 2.58
CA PHE A 48 -1.01 -6.82 3.69
C PHE A 48 -1.38 -8.08 4.46
N ALA A 49 -0.37 -8.87 4.83
CA ALA A 49 -0.56 -10.00 5.73
C ALA A 49 -0.95 -9.51 7.14
N THR A 50 -1.70 -10.33 7.89
CA THR A 50 -2.16 -10.00 9.24
C THR A 50 -1.00 -9.73 10.21
N ASN A 51 0.12 -10.39 10.01
CA ASN A 51 1.36 -10.26 10.79
C ASN A 51 2.40 -9.33 10.13
N VAL A 52 1.99 -8.44 9.22
CA VAL A 52 2.93 -7.50 8.59
C VAL A 52 3.65 -6.65 9.64
N THR A 53 4.95 -6.49 9.45
CA THR A 53 5.76 -5.49 10.13
C THR A 53 6.22 -4.42 9.16
N ALA A 54 6.25 -3.15 9.58
CA ALA A 54 6.71 -2.08 8.72
C ALA A 54 7.69 -1.12 9.39
N LEU A 55 8.59 -0.55 8.60
CA LEU A 55 9.49 0.53 8.99
C LEU A 55 9.14 1.79 8.20
N VAL A 56 8.56 2.79 8.86
CA VAL A 56 8.23 4.07 8.23
C VAL A 56 9.18 5.14 8.75
N ASN A 57 10.00 5.73 7.88
CA ASN A 57 11.07 6.67 8.25
C ASN A 57 11.96 6.16 9.41
N GLY A 58 12.22 4.84 9.45
CA GLY A 58 13.04 4.19 10.48
C GLY A 58 12.31 3.78 11.77
N GLN A 59 11.02 4.06 11.89
CA GLN A 59 10.19 3.66 13.03
C GLN A 59 9.43 2.37 12.75
N LEU A 60 9.51 1.40 13.66
CA LEU A 60 8.82 0.12 13.55
C LEU A 60 7.34 0.26 13.89
N LEU A 61 6.48 -0.21 12.98
CA LEU A 61 5.03 -0.23 13.08
C LEU A 61 4.51 -1.65 12.91
N ASP A 62 3.56 -2.04 13.76
CA ASP A 62 2.74 -3.23 13.58
C ASP A 62 1.62 -3.01 12.55
N ASN A 63 0.89 -4.07 12.19
CA ASN A 63 -0.20 -4.02 11.22
C ASN A 63 -1.23 -2.91 11.51
N ALA A 64 -1.67 -2.73 12.76
CA ALA A 64 -2.69 -1.75 13.12
C ALA A 64 -2.14 -0.33 13.04
N ALA A 65 -0.93 -0.10 13.55
CA ALA A 65 -0.27 1.20 13.47
C ALA A 65 0.09 1.58 12.01
N LEU A 66 0.55 0.62 11.21
CA LEU A 66 0.82 0.81 9.78
C LEU A 66 -0.44 1.21 9.03
N LYS A 67 -1.55 0.51 9.28
CA LYS A 67 -2.85 0.82 8.65
C LYS A 67 -3.29 2.25 8.95
N GLN A 68 -3.22 2.65 10.22
CA GLN A 68 -3.55 4.02 10.62
C GLN A 68 -2.63 5.03 9.92
N LYS A 69 -1.32 4.76 9.93
CA LYS A 69 -0.32 5.63 9.29
C LYS A 69 -0.56 5.81 7.80
N LEU A 70 -0.79 4.73 7.07
CA LEU A 70 -1.08 4.77 5.63
C LEU A 70 -2.42 5.47 5.35
N SER A 71 -3.42 5.35 6.22
CA SER A 71 -4.67 6.10 6.11
C SER A 71 -4.45 7.61 6.26
N ASP A 72 -3.63 8.03 7.23
CA ASP A 72 -3.33 9.45 7.45
C ASP A 72 -2.50 10.05 6.31
N VAL A 73 -1.52 9.29 5.81
CA VAL A 73 -0.78 9.63 4.60
C VAL A 73 -1.73 9.78 3.41
N GLN A 74 -2.62 8.81 3.20
CA GLN A 74 -3.56 8.85 2.09
C GLN A 74 -4.50 10.05 2.13
N LYS A 75 -4.97 10.45 3.32
CA LYS A 75 -5.77 11.67 3.50
C LYS A 75 -4.98 12.95 3.25
N ALA A 76 -3.67 12.95 3.52
CA ALA A 76 -2.82 14.12 3.35
C ALA A 76 -2.34 14.34 1.91
N PHE A 77 -2.53 13.37 1.01
CA PHE A 77 -2.04 13.39 -0.35
C PHE A 77 -3.14 13.29 -1.41
N SER A 78 -2.86 13.78 -2.61
CA SER A 78 -3.78 13.69 -3.74
C SER A 78 -3.57 12.37 -4.48
N PRO A 79 -4.52 11.42 -4.44
CA PRO A 79 -4.30 10.06 -4.96
C PRO A 79 -3.98 10.01 -6.46
N GLU A 80 -4.56 10.92 -7.24
CA GLU A 80 -4.34 11.04 -8.69
C GLU A 80 -2.94 11.54 -9.09
N THR A 81 -2.14 11.99 -8.13
CA THR A 81 -0.81 12.58 -8.38
C THR A 81 0.35 11.62 -8.15
N ALA A 82 0.07 10.37 -7.77
CA ALA A 82 1.09 9.35 -7.60
C ALA A 82 1.65 8.93 -8.96
N GLN A 83 2.95 9.13 -9.15
CA GLN A 83 3.68 8.84 -10.39
C GLN A 83 4.82 7.87 -10.08
N PHE A 84 4.61 6.60 -10.42
CA PHE A 84 5.63 5.55 -10.29
C PHE A 84 6.73 5.79 -11.32
N SER A 85 7.97 5.88 -10.85
CA SER A 85 9.12 6.28 -11.66
C SER A 85 10.12 5.15 -11.87
N SER A 86 10.26 4.24 -10.90
CA SER A 86 11.13 3.08 -11.04
C SER A 86 10.73 1.96 -10.10
N SER A 87 11.08 0.74 -10.48
CA SER A 87 10.84 -0.47 -9.70
C SER A 87 12.04 -1.40 -9.79
N VAL A 88 12.34 -2.09 -8.71
CA VAL A 88 13.37 -3.12 -8.64
C VAL A 88 12.73 -4.38 -8.08
N GLU A 89 12.82 -5.47 -8.83
CA GLU A 89 12.27 -6.77 -8.44
C GLU A 89 13.40 -7.76 -8.18
N ASN A 90 13.30 -8.47 -7.07
CA ASN A 90 14.15 -9.61 -6.76
C ASN A 90 13.23 -10.78 -6.35
N VAL A 91 13.13 -11.79 -7.21
CA VAL A 91 12.29 -12.98 -6.97
C VAL A 91 13.18 -14.15 -6.61
N ASP A 92 13.04 -14.69 -5.40
CA ASP A 92 13.76 -15.90 -5.01
C ASP A 92 13.04 -17.16 -5.50
N LYS A 93 11.70 -17.21 -5.36
CA LYS A 93 10.85 -18.32 -5.81
C LYS A 93 9.47 -17.81 -6.21
N PRO A 94 8.65 -18.57 -6.97
CA PRO A 94 7.30 -18.16 -7.32
C PRO A 94 6.49 -17.78 -6.08
N GLY A 95 5.91 -16.58 -6.07
CA GLY A 95 5.14 -16.07 -4.92
C GLY A 95 5.97 -15.59 -3.73
N PHE A 96 7.30 -15.50 -3.85
CA PHE A 96 8.14 -14.93 -2.80
C PHE A 96 9.25 -14.07 -3.40
N GLY A 97 9.35 -12.84 -2.92
CA GLY A 97 10.40 -11.93 -3.34
C GLY A 97 10.29 -10.57 -2.71
N GLN A 98 11.21 -9.71 -3.12
CA GLN A 98 11.30 -8.33 -2.67
C GLN A 98 11.10 -7.39 -3.85
N VAL A 99 10.25 -6.38 -3.66
CA VAL A 99 9.99 -5.35 -4.66
C VAL A 99 10.24 -3.98 -4.05
N GLY A 100 11.15 -3.23 -4.65
CA GLY A 100 11.32 -1.81 -4.41
C GLY A 100 10.51 -0.99 -5.42
N LEU A 101 9.74 -0.02 -4.95
CA LEU A 101 9.03 0.97 -5.76
C LEU A 101 9.50 2.37 -5.40
N PHE A 102 9.72 3.20 -6.42
CA PHE A 102 10.01 4.61 -6.29
C PHE A 102 8.93 5.39 -7.01
N PHE A 103 8.33 6.36 -6.32
CA PHE A 103 7.30 7.18 -6.91
C PHE A 103 7.32 8.61 -6.36
N LEU A 104 6.83 9.54 -7.16
CA LEU A 104 6.57 10.91 -6.76
C LEU A 104 5.10 11.05 -6.37
N TRP A 105 4.81 11.78 -5.31
CA TRP A 105 3.45 11.99 -4.85
C TRP A 105 3.24 13.39 -4.31
N LYS A 106 2.10 14.03 -4.62
CA LYS A 106 1.82 15.41 -4.23
C LYS A 106 0.96 15.47 -2.97
N PRO A 107 1.43 16.10 -1.88
CA PRO A 107 0.60 16.38 -0.71
C PRO A 107 -0.52 17.37 -1.08
N GLN A 108 -1.72 17.22 -0.51
CA GLN A 108 -2.86 18.12 -0.81
C GLN A 108 -2.56 19.57 -0.43
N ASN A 109 -1.77 19.79 0.63
CA ASN A 109 -1.44 21.11 1.16
C ASN A 109 -0.16 21.72 0.56
N LYS A 110 0.47 21.08 -0.43
CA LYS A 110 1.72 21.56 -1.05
C LYS A 110 1.65 21.49 -2.56
N ASN A 111 2.38 22.38 -3.22
CA ASN A 111 2.48 22.38 -4.68
C ASN A 111 3.59 21.50 -5.25
N GLU A 112 4.43 20.93 -4.39
CA GLU A 112 5.59 20.13 -4.80
C GLU A 112 5.34 18.64 -4.58
N HIS A 113 5.82 17.82 -5.50
CA HIS A 113 5.86 16.38 -5.32
C HIS A 113 6.98 16.02 -4.34
N VAL A 114 6.73 15.03 -3.49
CA VAL A 114 7.76 14.40 -2.68
C VAL A 114 8.07 13.02 -3.22
N GLN A 115 9.33 12.62 -3.08
CA GLN A 115 9.74 11.26 -3.39
C GLN A 115 9.35 10.33 -2.25
N VAL A 116 8.83 9.17 -2.62
CA VAL A 116 8.55 8.05 -1.73
C VAL A 116 9.31 6.84 -2.24
N SER A 117 10.09 6.24 -1.35
CA SER A 117 10.77 4.98 -1.58
C SER A 117 10.07 3.92 -0.74
N LEU A 118 9.55 2.90 -1.41
CA LEU A 118 8.85 1.78 -0.80
C LEU A 118 9.62 0.51 -1.12
N ASN A 119 9.78 -0.36 -0.14
CA ASN A 119 10.35 -1.68 -0.32
C ASN A 119 9.44 -2.68 0.40
N ALA A 120 8.94 -3.68 -0.31
CA ALA A 120 8.04 -4.68 0.22
C ALA A 120 8.66 -6.07 0.07
N VAL A 121 8.54 -6.88 1.12
CA VAL A 121 8.71 -8.34 1.05
C VAL A 121 7.33 -8.94 0.85
N ILE A 122 7.20 -9.73 -0.20
CA ILE A 122 5.94 -10.33 -0.66
C ILE A 122 6.09 -11.83 -0.50
N GLU A 123 5.07 -12.45 0.10
CA GLU A 123 4.99 -13.89 0.30
C GLU A 123 3.57 -14.39 0.01
N THR A 124 3.48 -15.49 -0.72
CA THR A 124 2.26 -16.27 -0.88
C THR A 124 2.17 -17.26 0.27
N THR A 125 1.10 -17.12 1.06
CA THR A 125 0.79 -18.05 2.14
C THR A 125 0.51 -19.45 1.59
N GLU A 126 1.15 -20.47 2.17
CA GLU A 126 1.00 -21.87 1.72
C GLU A 126 -0.41 -22.44 1.95
N ASP A 127 -1.14 -21.92 2.93
CA ASP A 127 -2.47 -22.42 3.33
C ASP A 127 -3.61 -22.03 2.37
N ASP A 128 -3.61 -20.80 1.84
CA ASP A 128 -4.73 -20.29 1.01
C ASP A 128 -4.27 -19.85 -0.39
N GLY A 129 -2.96 -19.85 -0.66
CA GLY A 129 -2.40 -19.35 -1.92
C GLY A 129 -2.56 -17.82 -2.08
N ILE A 130 -2.90 -17.10 -1.02
CA ILE A 130 -3.02 -15.64 -1.02
C ILE A 130 -1.64 -15.02 -0.88
N MET A 131 -1.31 -14.15 -1.83
CA MET A 131 -0.15 -13.27 -1.83
C MET A 131 -0.40 -12.05 -0.95
N GLY A 132 0.56 -11.71 -0.11
CA GLY A 132 0.49 -10.53 0.76
C GLY A 132 1.86 -9.94 1.09
N ILE A 133 1.86 -8.67 1.49
CA ILE A 133 3.06 -8.00 2.00
C ILE A 133 3.27 -8.41 3.46
N THR A 134 4.40 -9.03 3.77
CA THR A 134 4.78 -9.46 5.13
C THR A 134 5.75 -8.48 5.79
N SER A 135 6.50 -7.72 5.00
CA SER A 135 7.34 -6.62 5.48
C SER A 135 7.29 -5.42 4.55
N LEU A 136 7.22 -4.22 5.09
CA LEU A 136 7.22 -2.97 4.33
C LEU A 136 8.22 -1.98 4.92
N THR A 137 9.15 -1.47 4.13
CA THR A 137 9.94 -0.28 4.46
C THR A 137 9.47 0.88 3.60
N LEU A 138 9.16 2.02 4.22
CA LEU A 138 8.72 3.21 3.53
C LEU A 138 9.53 4.41 4.03
N VAL A 139 10.14 5.14 3.10
CA VAL A 139 10.93 6.33 3.40
C VAL A 139 10.45 7.49 2.53
N SER A 140 10.20 8.64 3.16
CA SER A 140 9.91 9.89 2.46
C SER A 140 10.33 11.09 3.30
N GLY A 141 10.78 12.16 2.64
CA GLY A 141 11.08 13.44 3.27
C GLY A 141 9.84 14.25 3.68
N SER A 142 8.62 13.77 3.43
CA SER A 142 7.40 14.49 3.80
C SER A 142 7.06 14.33 5.29
N PRO A 143 6.72 15.43 6.00
CA PRO A 143 6.45 15.39 7.44
C PRO A 143 5.35 14.43 7.88
N VAL A 144 4.38 14.13 7.02
CA VAL A 144 3.29 13.21 7.36
C VAL A 144 3.75 11.76 7.50
N PHE A 145 4.94 11.42 7.02
CA PHE A 145 5.56 10.11 7.26
C PHE A 145 6.36 10.05 8.56
N ASN A 146 6.64 11.18 9.20
CA ASN A 146 7.26 11.21 10.52
C ASN A 146 6.26 10.71 11.57
N ILE A 147 6.74 9.91 12.52
CA ILE A 147 5.95 9.36 13.62
C ILE A 147 6.15 10.21 14.86
#